data_AF-A0A7S0AWE6-F1
#
_entry.id   AF-A0A7S0AWE6-F1
#
_cell.length_a   1.000
_cell.length_b   1.000
_cell.length_c   1.000
_cell.angle_alpha   90.00
_cell.angle_beta   90.00
_cell.angle_gamma   90.00
#
_symmetry.space_group_name_H-M   'P 1'
#
loop_
_entity.id
_entity.type
_entity.pdbx_description
1 polymer ?
#
loop_
_entity_poly.entity_id
_entity_poly.type
_entity_poly.pdbx_seq_one_letter_code
_entity_poly.pdbx_strand_id
1 'polypeptide(L)'
;MAQDIAQIRFLHPHSQIPRVAAPRVSTMNYNYDTEQDLDWAADQLRRQKNLGSGLPDMAIRRVTASLTAPQNLTLTSPLATSVGAPVPEDSTMGSALSALAINSGSPEQCRQICDSLLALLGEKDRVALHTEFVQLKGVEALLGVVKTHGGDTCLAALQVLDKLSRTSAREISAAGGIDDIMHCLGVEGQAPRTVEVALRVLHGLTFDNDAKQQVLRRNVREKAEDLVENRPWEKGLQGSITDPDEEEHTAQAWADVISIATRLLQRLGGAGSGQRPRRP
;
A
#
# COMPACT_ATOMS: atom_id res chain seq x y z
N MET A 1 -53.95 47.20 -14.85
CA MET A 1 -54.53 45.86 -14.62
C MET A 1 -53.40 44.99 -14.08
N ALA A 2 -53.06 45.05 -12.79
CA ALA A 2 -53.78 44.58 -11.59
C ALA A 2 -53.61 43.07 -11.36
N GLN A 3 -53.23 42.71 -10.11
CA GLN A 3 -53.03 41.39 -9.47
C GLN A 3 -51.57 40.91 -9.53
N ASP A 4 -50.72 40.99 -8.50
CA ASP A 4 -50.87 40.96 -7.03
C ASP A 4 -51.41 39.63 -6.48
N ILE A 5 -50.87 39.17 -5.33
CA ILE A 5 -51.11 37.90 -4.58
C ILE A 5 -50.04 36.81 -4.90
N ALA A 6 -49.27 36.20 -3.97
CA ALA A 6 -49.24 36.19 -2.51
C ALA A 6 -47.80 35.90 -2.00
N GLN A 7 -47.42 36.63 -0.96
CA GLN A 7 -46.36 36.26 -0.03
C GLN A 7 -46.80 35.07 0.83
N ILE A 8 -46.06 33.96 0.82
CA ILE A 8 -46.20 32.90 1.82
C ILE A 8 -45.09 33.07 2.85
N ARG A 9 -45.46 33.73 3.96
CA ARG A 9 -44.71 33.71 5.22
C ARG A 9 -44.86 32.32 5.84
N PHE A 10 -43.80 31.50 5.80
CA PHE A 10 -43.64 30.39 6.72
C PHE A 10 -42.94 30.88 7.98
N LEU A 11 -43.74 31.25 8.99
CA LEU A 11 -43.32 31.25 10.38
C LEU A 11 -43.44 29.81 10.88
N HIS A 12 -42.34 29.21 11.32
CA HIS A 12 -42.38 28.02 12.17
C HIS A 12 -41.66 28.30 13.51
N PRO A 13 -42.26 27.85 14.62
CA PRO A 13 -41.89 28.26 15.96
C PRO A 13 -40.64 27.55 16.49
N HIS A 14 -39.82 28.30 17.21
CA HIS A 14 -38.81 27.79 18.14
C HIS A 14 -39.48 26.96 19.25
N SER A 15 -39.56 25.65 19.09
CA SER A 15 -39.72 24.71 20.19
C SER A 15 -38.33 24.29 20.67
N GLN A 16 -37.77 25.06 21.61
CA GLN A 16 -36.62 24.65 22.41
C GLN A 16 -37.06 23.50 23.33
N ILE A 17 -36.64 22.29 23.00
CA ILE A 17 -36.72 21.13 23.90
C ILE A 17 -35.64 21.34 24.97
N PRO A 18 -35.97 21.42 26.26
CA PRO A 18 -34.94 21.45 27.31
C PRO A 18 -34.19 20.11 27.29
N ARG A 19 -32.91 20.16 26.93
CA ARG A 19 -31.98 19.04 27.11
C ARG A 19 -31.88 18.76 28.61
N VAL A 20 -32.63 17.76 29.07
CA VAL A 20 -32.39 17.12 30.37
C VAL A 20 -30.96 16.59 30.32
N ALA A 21 -30.07 17.19 31.13
CA ALA A 21 -28.72 16.69 31.31
C ALA A 21 -28.81 15.27 31.87
N ALA A 22 -28.46 14.29 31.05
CA ALA A 22 -28.29 12.93 31.53
C ALA A 22 -27.25 12.97 32.67
N PRO A 23 -27.50 12.32 33.82
CA PRO A 23 -26.49 12.19 34.85
C PRO A 23 -25.30 11.48 34.20
N ARG A 24 -24.13 12.13 34.20
CA ARG A 24 -22.87 11.46 33.90
C ARG A 24 -22.67 10.43 35.00
N VAL A 25 -23.12 9.20 34.74
CA VAL A 25 -22.77 8.06 35.55
C VAL A 25 -21.26 7.89 35.33
N SER A 26 -20.48 8.42 36.27
CA SER A 26 -19.07 8.07 36.41
C SER A 26 -19.03 6.63 36.89
N THR A 27 -19.20 5.68 35.97
CA THR A 27 -18.85 4.29 36.22
C THR A 27 -17.35 4.27 36.51
N MET A 28 -16.98 4.19 37.79
CA MET A 28 -15.61 3.87 38.19
C MET A 28 -15.25 2.56 37.50
N ASN A 29 -14.30 2.62 36.57
CA ASN A 29 -13.80 1.45 35.88
C ASN A 29 -12.82 0.73 36.83
N TYR A 30 -13.36 -0.12 37.71
CA TYR A 30 -12.58 -0.92 38.66
C TYR A 30 -11.61 -1.90 37.97
N ASN A 31 -11.68 -2.08 36.65
CA ASN A 31 -10.74 -2.90 35.90
C ASN A 31 -9.38 -2.22 35.66
N TYR A 32 -9.29 -0.90 35.79
CA TYR A 32 -8.05 -0.18 35.47
C TYR A 32 -6.92 -0.54 36.43
N ASP A 33 -7.21 -0.64 37.74
CA ASP A 33 -6.24 -1.06 38.75
C ASP A 33 -5.83 -2.53 38.57
N THR A 34 -6.76 -3.39 38.13
CA THR A 34 -6.46 -4.82 37.93
C THR A 34 -5.57 -5.05 36.71
N GLU A 35 -5.80 -4.33 35.60
CA GLU A 35 -4.93 -4.40 34.42
C GLU A 35 -3.53 -3.84 34.73
N GLN A 36 -3.45 -2.76 35.50
CA GLN A 36 -2.19 -2.17 35.92
C GLN A 36 -1.39 -3.10 36.85
N ASP A 37 -2.05 -3.79 37.77
CA ASP A 37 -1.42 -4.78 38.66
C ASP A 37 -0.92 -6.01 37.89
N LEU A 38 -1.66 -6.46 36.86
CA LEU A 38 -1.25 -7.56 35.99
C LEU A 38 -0.02 -7.19 35.15
N ASP A 39 0.01 -5.98 34.59
CA ASP A 39 1.15 -5.47 33.83
C ASP A 39 2.39 -5.33 34.73
N TRP A 40 2.21 -4.83 35.95
CA TRP A 40 3.29 -4.72 36.93
C TRP A 40 3.82 -6.09 37.37
N ALA A 41 2.94 -7.05 37.65
CA ALA A 41 3.33 -8.41 38.02
C ALA A 41 4.07 -9.13 36.89
N ALA A 42 3.61 -8.97 35.64
CA ALA A 42 4.29 -9.48 34.46
C ALA A 42 5.69 -8.85 34.30
N ASP A 43 5.82 -7.55 34.56
CA ASP A 43 7.12 -6.86 34.53
C ASP A 43 8.09 -7.37 35.60
N GLN A 44 7.61 -7.59 36.82
CA GLN A 44 8.44 -8.13 37.91
C GLN A 44 8.93 -9.56 37.62
N LEU A 45 8.05 -10.44 37.12
CA LEU A 45 8.43 -11.80 36.72
C LEU A 45 9.47 -11.78 35.59
N ARG A 46 9.33 -10.85 34.64
CA ARG A 46 10.28 -10.66 33.53
C ARG A 46 11.65 -10.23 34.04
N ARG A 47 11.71 -9.22 34.90
CA ARG A 47 12.97 -8.75 35.51
C ARG A 47 13.63 -9.86 36.32
N GLN A 48 12.86 -10.59 37.12
CA GLN A 48 13.38 -11.69 37.95
C GLN A 48 13.93 -12.83 37.09
N LYS A 49 13.29 -13.16 35.96
CA LYS A 49 13.76 -14.21 35.05
C LYS A 49 15.02 -13.80 34.28
N ASN A 50 15.18 -12.51 34.00
CA ASN A 50 16.33 -11.97 33.27
C ASN A 50 17.50 -11.57 34.19
N LEU A 51 17.28 -11.51 35.51
CA LEU A 51 18.31 -11.31 36.51
C LEU A 51 19.29 -12.50 36.49
N GLY A 52 20.46 -12.29 35.90
CA GLY A 52 21.55 -13.27 35.81
C GLY A 52 21.80 -13.86 34.42
N SER A 53 20.95 -13.59 33.42
CA SER A 53 21.14 -14.09 32.05
C SER A 53 22.04 -13.21 31.17
N GLY A 54 22.39 -12.00 31.64
CA GLY A 54 23.18 -11.02 30.87
C GLY A 54 22.46 -10.47 29.64
N LEU A 55 21.18 -10.82 29.44
CA LEU A 55 20.38 -10.32 28.32
C LEU A 55 19.85 -8.92 28.66
N PRO A 56 19.91 -7.96 27.72
CA PRO A 56 19.37 -6.62 27.93
C PRO A 56 17.87 -6.69 28.23
N ASP A 57 17.44 -6.02 29.29
CA ASP A 57 16.05 -5.95 29.75
C ASP A 57 15.20 -5.10 28.81
N MET A 58 14.96 -5.60 27.60
CA MET A 58 14.01 -5.01 26.67
C MET A 58 12.64 -5.66 26.88
N ALA A 59 11.58 -4.86 26.82
CA ALA A 59 10.22 -5.40 26.72
C ALA A 59 10.21 -6.46 25.61
N ILE A 60 9.50 -7.57 25.81
CA ILE A 60 9.32 -8.62 24.79
C ILE A 60 8.58 -7.97 23.63
N ARG A 61 9.31 -7.27 22.75
CA ARG A 61 8.83 -6.92 21.43
C ARG A 61 8.64 -8.27 20.76
N ARG A 62 7.42 -8.54 20.27
CA ARG A 62 7.19 -9.66 19.35
C ARG A 62 8.37 -9.67 18.38
N VAL A 63 9.08 -10.81 18.34
CA VAL A 63 10.29 -10.96 17.53
C VAL A 63 9.92 -10.59 16.11
N THR A 64 10.26 -9.37 15.71
CA THR A 64 10.02 -8.91 14.35
C THR A 64 11.11 -9.49 13.47
N ALA A 65 10.75 -10.03 12.30
CA ALA A 65 11.72 -10.68 11.44
C ALA A 65 12.87 -9.74 11.08
N SER A 66 14.10 -10.25 11.21
CA SER A 66 15.31 -9.53 10.83
C SER A 66 15.39 -9.42 9.31
N LEU A 67 15.73 -8.23 8.83
CA LEU A 67 16.09 -7.98 7.44
C LEU A 67 17.52 -8.46 7.24
N THR A 68 17.69 -9.41 6.33
CA THR A 68 19.01 -9.77 5.82
C THR A 68 19.49 -8.61 4.94
N ALA A 69 20.54 -7.92 5.37
CA ALA A 69 21.18 -6.91 4.54
C ALA A 69 21.63 -7.55 3.20
N PRO A 70 21.48 -6.85 2.06
CA PRO A 70 22.06 -7.33 0.82
C PRO A 70 23.59 -7.35 0.96
N GLN A 71 24.14 -8.53 1.19
CA GLN A 71 25.57 -8.79 1.07
C GLN A 71 25.96 -8.62 -0.39
N ASN A 72 26.36 -7.42 -0.81
CA ASN A 72 27.30 -7.16 -1.91
C ASN A 72 27.36 -5.66 -2.23
N LEU A 73 28.21 -4.91 -1.53
CA LEU A 73 28.99 -3.80 -2.10
C LEU A 73 30.24 -3.57 -1.24
N THR A 74 31.20 -4.47 -1.37
CA THR A 74 32.59 -4.23 -0.94
C THR A 74 33.23 -3.25 -1.93
N LEU A 75 33.00 -1.95 -1.75
CA LEU A 75 33.82 -0.91 -2.38
C LEU A 75 34.34 0.03 -1.30
N THR A 76 35.63 -0.17 -1.03
CA THR A 76 36.56 0.66 -0.28
C THR A 76 36.39 2.17 -0.56
N SER A 77 36.08 2.96 0.47
CA SER A 77 36.66 4.31 0.66
C SER A 77 36.28 4.90 2.03
N PRO A 78 37.23 5.30 2.90
CA PRO A 78 36.94 5.90 4.19
C PRO A 78 37.05 7.42 4.11
N LEU A 79 36.10 8.11 3.44
CA LEU A 79 35.94 9.57 3.60
C LEU A 79 34.62 10.08 3.00
N ALA A 80 33.51 9.91 3.71
CA ALA A 80 32.31 10.68 3.42
C ALA A 80 31.52 10.93 4.72
N THR A 81 31.47 12.21 5.05
CA THR A 81 30.71 12.84 6.12
C THR A 81 29.23 12.47 6.04
N SER A 82 28.65 12.22 7.21
CA SER A 82 27.27 11.85 7.51
C SER A 82 26.18 12.57 6.69
N VAL A 83 25.62 11.90 5.68
CA VAL A 83 24.23 12.06 5.23
C VAL A 83 23.74 10.67 4.79
N GLY A 84 22.77 10.12 5.52
CA GLY A 84 22.16 8.81 5.23
C GLY A 84 22.90 7.66 5.91
N ALA A 85 22.53 7.35 7.15
CA ALA A 85 23.01 6.14 7.79
C ALA A 85 22.52 4.92 6.98
N PRO A 86 23.41 4.03 6.51
CA PRO A 86 22.99 2.77 5.91
C PRO A 86 22.16 2.00 6.92
N VAL A 87 21.11 1.34 6.44
CA VAL A 87 20.21 0.52 7.26
C VAL A 87 21.07 -0.41 8.13
N PRO A 88 21.01 -0.33 9.47
CA PRO A 88 21.87 -1.11 10.34
C PRO A 88 21.67 -2.61 10.09
N GLU A 89 22.75 -3.40 10.20
CA GLU A 89 22.77 -4.86 9.96
C GLU A 89 21.77 -5.64 10.85
N ASP A 90 21.29 -5.01 11.93
CA ASP A 90 20.24 -5.50 12.83
C ASP A 90 18.86 -4.86 12.58
N SER A 91 18.55 -4.48 11.34
CA SER A 91 17.23 -3.92 11.03
C SER A 91 16.17 -5.03 11.05
N THR A 92 15.04 -4.75 11.67
CA THR A 92 13.87 -5.63 11.66
C THR A 92 12.82 -5.08 10.71
N MET A 93 11.87 -5.90 10.28
CA MET A 93 10.72 -5.43 9.49
C MET A 93 10.04 -4.21 10.13
N GLY A 94 9.86 -4.24 11.45
CA GLY A 94 9.32 -3.11 12.21
C GLY A 94 10.19 -1.85 12.17
N SER A 95 11.53 -1.98 12.20
CA SER A 95 12.42 -0.83 12.09
C SER A 95 12.46 -0.26 10.66
N ALA A 96 12.40 -1.11 9.62
CA ALA A 96 12.28 -0.66 8.24
C ALA A 96 10.96 0.09 7.99
N LEU A 97 9.83 -0.44 8.48
CA LEU A 97 8.54 0.26 8.36
C LEU A 97 8.52 1.58 9.12
N SER A 98 9.15 1.64 10.29
CA SER A 98 9.32 2.89 11.05
C SER A 98 10.19 3.88 10.29
N ALA A 99 11.30 3.41 9.70
CA ALA A 99 12.17 4.23 8.87
C ALA A 99 11.46 4.73 7.61
N LEU A 100 10.56 3.93 7.01
CA LEU A 100 9.77 4.33 5.85
C LEU A 100 8.83 5.50 6.20
N ALA A 101 8.20 5.45 7.37
CA ALA A 101 7.33 6.52 7.85
C ALA A 101 8.12 7.82 8.11
N ILE A 102 9.29 7.72 8.73
CA ILE A 102 10.16 8.86 9.06
C ILE A 102 10.73 9.50 7.78
N ASN A 103 11.21 8.67 6.84
CA ASN A 103 11.90 9.12 5.63
C ASN A 103 10.94 9.30 4.44
N SER A 104 9.65 9.48 4.69
CA SER A 104 8.62 9.64 3.65
C SER A 104 8.88 10.81 2.69
N GLY A 105 9.72 11.78 3.07
CA GLY A 105 10.15 12.89 2.21
C GLY A 105 11.36 12.59 1.31
N SER A 106 12.07 11.47 1.49
CA SER A 106 13.25 11.10 0.69
C SER A 106 12.94 9.90 -0.22
N PRO A 107 12.79 10.12 -1.54
CA PRO A 107 12.43 9.04 -2.46
C PRO A 107 13.51 7.95 -2.56
N GLU A 108 14.80 8.31 -2.48
CA GLU A 108 15.92 7.37 -2.56
C GLU A 108 15.95 6.44 -1.34
N GLN A 109 15.75 7.00 -0.14
CA GLN A 109 15.70 6.21 1.10
C GLN A 109 14.46 5.31 1.13
N CYS A 110 13.30 5.84 0.72
CA CYS A 110 12.08 5.05 0.58
C CYS A 110 12.29 3.86 -0.37
N ARG A 111 12.96 4.09 -1.51
CA ARG A 111 13.28 3.03 -2.48
C ARG A 111 14.18 1.96 -1.85
N GLN A 112 15.29 2.36 -1.21
CA GLN A 112 16.21 1.41 -0.55
C GLN A 112 15.51 0.56 0.52
N ILE A 113 14.62 1.18 1.30
CA ILE A 113 13.82 0.46 2.30
C ILE A 113 12.85 -0.51 1.62
N CYS A 114 12.18 -0.11 0.55
CA CYS A 114 11.29 -0.98 -0.23
C CYS A 114 12.05 -2.17 -0.84
N ASP A 115 13.25 -1.96 -1.37
CA ASP A 115 14.09 -3.02 -1.92
C ASP A 115 14.51 -4.04 -0.85
N SER A 116 14.85 -3.55 0.35
CA SER A 116 15.18 -4.40 1.50
C SER A 116 13.97 -5.22 1.97
N LEU A 117 12.79 -4.61 2.01
CA LEU A 117 11.52 -5.29 2.32
C LEU A 117 11.16 -6.31 1.24
N LEU A 118 11.39 -6.00 -0.04
CA LEU A 118 11.15 -6.89 -1.16
C LEU A 118 12.03 -8.15 -1.08
N ALA A 119 13.31 -7.98 -0.73
CA ALA A 119 14.23 -9.09 -0.53
C ALA A 119 13.75 -10.02 0.60
N LEU A 120 13.33 -9.45 1.74
CA LEU A 120 12.84 -10.20 2.89
C LEU A 120 11.52 -10.95 2.60
N LEU A 121 10.58 -10.30 1.92
CA LEU A 121 9.26 -10.88 1.58
C LEU A 121 9.33 -11.80 0.35
N GLY A 122 10.43 -11.76 -0.41
CA GLY A 122 10.66 -12.61 -1.58
C GLY A 122 11.05 -14.05 -1.24
N GLU A 123 11.41 -14.35 0.01
CA GLU A 123 11.77 -15.68 0.44
C GLU A 123 10.57 -16.64 0.42
N LYS A 124 10.73 -17.76 -0.29
CA LYS A 124 9.68 -18.79 -0.42
C LYS A 124 9.34 -19.34 0.98
N ASP A 125 8.05 -19.63 1.19
CA ASP A 125 7.49 -20.25 2.40
C ASP A 125 7.36 -19.36 3.65
N ARG A 126 7.50 -18.04 3.52
CA ARG A 126 7.36 -17.09 4.64
C ARG A 126 6.00 -16.37 4.71
N VAL A 127 4.89 -17.11 4.58
CA VAL A 127 3.52 -16.54 4.74
C VAL A 127 3.33 -15.87 6.11
N ALA A 128 4.01 -16.36 7.14
CA ALA A 128 4.03 -15.75 8.46
C ALA A 128 4.58 -14.30 8.42
N LEU A 129 5.57 -14.01 7.57
CA LEU A 129 6.11 -12.65 7.40
C LEU A 129 5.12 -11.72 6.73
N HIS A 130 4.33 -12.20 5.76
CA HIS A 130 3.28 -11.39 5.15
C HIS A 130 2.24 -10.99 6.18
N THR A 131 1.91 -11.90 7.10
CA THR A 131 0.98 -11.65 8.20
C THR A 131 1.56 -10.64 9.20
N GLU A 132 2.84 -10.78 9.57
CA GLU A 132 3.54 -9.82 10.42
C GLU A 132 3.58 -8.42 9.78
N PHE A 133 3.92 -8.35 8.49
CA PHE A 133 3.96 -7.12 7.72
C PHE A 133 2.63 -6.36 7.76
N VAL A 134 1.53 -7.09 7.57
CA VAL A 134 0.17 -6.55 7.68
C VAL A 134 -0.13 -6.09 9.11
N GLN A 135 0.21 -6.87 10.14
CA GLN A 135 -0.01 -6.49 11.55
C GLN A 135 0.73 -5.21 11.94
N LEU A 136 1.87 -4.94 11.30
CA LEU A 136 2.66 -3.73 11.50
C LEU A 136 2.19 -2.54 10.65
N LYS A 137 1.02 -2.63 9.99
CA LYS A 137 0.48 -1.61 9.07
C LYS A 137 1.42 -1.30 7.89
N GLY A 138 2.17 -2.31 7.45
CA GLY A 138 3.11 -2.17 6.35
C GLY A 138 2.41 -1.86 5.01
N VAL A 139 1.18 -2.34 4.82
CA VAL A 139 0.40 -2.10 3.60
C VAL A 139 0.07 -0.61 3.47
N GLU A 140 -0.41 0.01 4.53
CA GLU A 140 -0.74 1.45 4.56
C GLU A 140 0.51 2.30 4.35
N ALA A 141 1.65 1.89 4.93
CA ALA A 141 2.92 2.58 4.73
C ALA A 141 3.38 2.55 3.26
N LEU A 142 3.31 1.37 2.60
CA LEU A 142 3.65 1.24 1.18
C LEU A 142 2.71 2.04 0.28
N LEU A 143 1.40 2.00 0.55
CA LEU A 143 0.43 2.80 -0.21
C LEU A 143 0.68 4.30 -0.04
N GLY A 144 1.12 4.74 1.14
CA GLY A 144 1.61 6.11 1.35
C GLY A 144 2.78 6.47 0.44
N VAL A 145 3.73 5.56 0.24
CA VAL A 145 4.86 5.76 -0.70
C VAL A 145 4.37 5.84 -2.15
N VAL A 146 3.49 4.92 -2.57
CA VAL A 146 2.91 4.88 -3.93
C VAL A 146 2.14 6.17 -4.24
N LYS A 147 1.42 6.73 -3.26
CA LYS A 147 0.69 8.00 -3.39
C LYS A 147 1.60 9.22 -3.51
N THR A 148 2.71 9.20 -2.78
CA THR A 148 3.56 10.40 -2.59
C THR A 148 4.65 10.51 -3.65
N HIS A 149 5.15 9.37 -4.14
CA HIS A 149 6.31 9.31 -5.01
C HIS A 149 5.97 8.69 -6.37
N GLY A 150 6.60 9.19 -7.43
CA GLY A 150 6.58 8.59 -8.78
C GLY A 150 7.84 7.76 -9.08
N GLY A 151 7.99 7.36 -10.34
CA GLY A 151 9.22 6.74 -10.85
C GLY A 151 9.63 5.44 -10.14
N ASP A 152 10.92 5.28 -9.89
CA ASP A 152 11.51 4.06 -9.31
C ASP A 152 11.06 3.77 -7.88
N THR A 153 10.81 4.81 -7.08
CA THR A 153 10.35 4.63 -5.69
C THR A 153 8.93 4.06 -5.67
N CYS A 154 8.05 4.56 -6.55
CA CYS A 154 6.73 3.99 -6.76
C CYS A 154 6.81 2.53 -7.22
N LEU A 155 7.68 2.25 -8.19
CA LEU A 155 7.92 0.90 -8.71
C LEU A 155 8.34 -0.08 -7.61
N ALA A 156 9.32 0.30 -6.78
CA ALA A 156 9.80 -0.55 -5.69
C ALA A 156 8.68 -0.86 -4.67
N ALA A 157 7.87 0.14 -4.31
CA ALA A 157 6.73 -0.06 -3.41
C ALA A 157 5.66 -0.99 -4.04
N LEU A 158 5.36 -0.81 -5.33
CA LEU A 158 4.43 -1.66 -6.07
C LEU A 158 4.93 -3.11 -6.19
N GLN A 159 6.25 -3.33 -6.31
CA GLN A 159 6.82 -4.68 -6.34
C GLN A 159 6.63 -5.41 -5.00
N VAL A 160 6.73 -4.71 -3.87
CA VAL A 160 6.40 -5.28 -2.56
C VAL A 160 4.91 -5.62 -2.49
N LEU A 161 4.04 -4.72 -2.94
CA LEU A 161 2.60 -4.98 -3.00
C LEU A 161 2.26 -6.16 -3.92
N ASP A 162 3.00 -6.39 -5.01
CA ASP A 162 2.79 -7.55 -5.89
C ASP A 162 3.02 -8.86 -5.15
N LYS A 163 4.07 -8.95 -4.31
CA LYS A 163 4.32 -10.12 -3.45
C LYS A 163 3.20 -10.38 -2.45
N LEU A 164 2.59 -9.31 -1.93
CA LEU A 164 1.51 -9.38 -0.95
C LEU A 164 0.13 -9.57 -1.58
N SER A 165 -0.03 -9.26 -2.87
CA SER A 165 -1.32 -9.14 -3.55
C SER A 165 -2.23 -10.36 -3.44
N ARG A 166 -1.66 -11.57 -3.35
CA ARG A 166 -2.41 -12.82 -3.21
C ARG A 166 -2.67 -13.24 -1.78
N THR A 167 -1.81 -12.83 -0.83
CA THR A 167 -1.89 -13.25 0.58
C THR A 167 -2.59 -12.23 1.46
N SER A 168 -2.60 -10.96 1.03
CA SER A 168 -3.08 -9.81 1.80
C SER A 168 -4.02 -8.94 0.96
N ALA A 169 -4.77 -9.59 0.05
CA ALA A 169 -5.65 -8.91 -0.90
C ALA A 169 -6.71 -8.06 -0.20
N ARG A 170 -7.25 -8.57 0.91
CA ARG A 170 -8.30 -7.91 1.70
C ARG A 170 -7.79 -6.64 2.35
N GLU A 171 -6.58 -6.69 2.89
CA GLU A 171 -5.95 -5.58 3.59
C GLU A 171 -5.52 -4.49 2.60
N ILE A 172 -4.95 -4.86 1.46
CA ILE A 172 -4.66 -3.92 0.36
C ILE A 172 -5.94 -3.23 -0.10
N SER A 173 -7.03 -3.98 -0.28
CA SER A 173 -8.31 -3.43 -0.71
C SER A 173 -8.94 -2.52 0.35
N ALA A 174 -8.93 -2.94 1.62
CA ALA A 174 -9.47 -2.19 2.75
C ALA A 174 -8.71 -0.88 3.02
N ALA A 175 -7.41 -0.85 2.75
CA ALA A 175 -6.58 0.35 2.83
C ALA A 175 -6.78 1.34 1.66
N GLY A 176 -7.69 1.04 0.72
CA GLY A 176 -7.93 1.87 -0.47
C GLY A 176 -6.90 1.67 -1.58
N GLY A 177 -6.11 0.59 -1.52
CA GLY A 177 -4.99 0.38 -2.44
C GLY A 177 -5.38 0.27 -3.91
N ILE A 178 -6.61 -0.16 -4.23
CA ILE A 178 -7.09 -0.22 -5.61
C ILE A 178 -7.12 1.17 -6.25
N ASP A 179 -7.57 2.19 -5.52
CA ASP A 179 -7.64 3.56 -6.05
C ASP A 179 -6.24 4.14 -6.25
N ASP A 180 -5.33 3.87 -5.31
CA ASP A 180 -3.93 4.33 -5.38
C ASP A 180 -3.19 3.71 -6.55
N ILE A 181 -3.36 2.39 -6.76
CA ILE A 181 -2.73 1.68 -7.87
C ILE A 181 -3.34 2.15 -9.21
N MET A 182 -4.65 2.41 -9.25
CA MET A 182 -5.32 2.95 -10.44
C MET A 182 -4.84 4.35 -10.77
N HIS A 183 -4.53 5.17 -9.76
CA HIS A 183 -3.92 6.48 -9.98
C HIS A 183 -2.59 6.34 -10.73
N CYS A 184 -1.73 5.39 -10.34
CA CYS A 184 -0.46 5.12 -11.03
C CYS A 184 -0.63 4.72 -12.50
N LEU A 185 -1.72 4.04 -12.86
CA LEU A 185 -2.03 3.68 -14.26
C LEU A 185 -2.49 4.88 -15.09
N GLY A 186 -2.97 5.95 -14.44
CA GLY A 186 -3.48 7.16 -15.10
C GLY A 186 -2.46 8.29 -15.25
N VAL A 187 -1.25 8.14 -14.70
CA VAL A 187 -0.20 9.17 -14.81
C VAL A 187 0.35 9.17 -16.24
N GLU A 188 0.28 10.32 -16.91
CA GLU A 188 0.88 10.49 -18.24
C GLU A 188 2.40 10.35 -18.18
N GLY A 189 2.98 9.58 -19.10
CA GLY A 189 4.43 9.32 -19.13
C GLY A 189 4.92 8.29 -18.11
N GLN A 190 4.03 7.54 -17.46
CA GLN A 190 4.43 6.48 -16.54
C GLN A 190 5.28 5.41 -17.23
N ALA A 191 6.36 4.99 -16.57
CA ALA A 191 7.24 3.95 -17.10
C ALA A 191 6.47 2.62 -17.30
N PRO A 192 6.70 1.89 -18.42
CA PRO A 192 5.94 0.67 -18.74
C PRO A 192 6.04 -0.40 -17.65
N ARG A 193 7.23 -0.53 -17.03
CA ARG A 193 7.45 -1.45 -15.91
C ARG A 193 6.57 -1.15 -14.70
N THR A 194 6.35 0.13 -14.41
CA THR A 194 5.48 0.53 -13.28
C THR A 194 4.03 0.22 -13.58
N VAL A 195 3.58 0.45 -14.82
CA VAL A 195 2.25 0.05 -15.31
C VAL A 195 2.08 -1.46 -15.23
N GLU A 196 3.07 -2.23 -15.68
CA GLU A 196 3.07 -3.69 -15.64
C GLU A 196 2.93 -4.23 -14.21
N VAL A 197 3.73 -3.73 -13.26
CA VAL A 197 3.64 -4.14 -11.84
C VAL A 197 2.29 -3.74 -11.24
N ALA A 198 1.81 -2.51 -11.49
CA ALA A 198 0.49 -2.09 -11.01
C ALA A 198 -0.63 -3.02 -11.50
N LEU A 199 -0.60 -3.42 -12.78
CA LEU A 199 -1.55 -4.40 -13.33
C LEU A 199 -1.38 -5.80 -12.72
N ARG A 200 -0.15 -6.23 -12.41
CA ARG A 200 0.11 -7.49 -11.70
C ARG A 200 -0.49 -7.48 -10.29
N VAL A 201 -0.34 -6.37 -9.55
CA VAL A 201 -0.97 -6.21 -8.23
C VAL A 201 -2.49 -6.34 -8.36
N LEU A 202 -3.11 -5.55 -9.26
CA LEU A 202 -4.57 -5.61 -9.49
C LEU A 202 -5.05 -7.01 -9.89
N HIS A 203 -4.29 -7.69 -10.75
CA HIS A 203 -4.56 -9.08 -11.12
C HIS A 203 -4.43 -10.03 -9.92
N GLY A 204 -3.42 -9.87 -9.07
CA GLY A 204 -3.25 -10.61 -7.82
C GLY A 204 -4.43 -10.46 -6.87
N LEU A 205 -4.98 -9.24 -6.75
CA LEU A 205 -6.17 -8.98 -5.94
C LEU A 205 -7.41 -9.74 -6.43
N THR A 206 -7.51 -10.07 -7.73
CA THR A 206 -8.68 -10.80 -8.27
C THR A 206 -8.79 -12.27 -7.83
N PHE A 207 -7.79 -12.78 -7.10
CA PHE A 207 -7.83 -14.12 -6.52
C PHE A 207 -8.61 -14.18 -5.20
N ASP A 208 -8.79 -13.05 -4.51
CA ASP A 208 -9.73 -12.93 -3.40
C ASP A 208 -11.08 -12.40 -3.92
N ASN A 209 -12.18 -13.01 -3.49
CA ASN A 209 -13.51 -12.68 -4.03
C ASN A 209 -13.97 -11.27 -3.61
N ASP A 210 -13.66 -10.85 -2.38
CA ASP A 210 -14.10 -9.55 -1.86
C ASP A 210 -13.30 -8.43 -2.53
N ALA A 211 -11.99 -8.60 -2.64
CA ALA A 211 -11.09 -7.71 -3.39
C ALA A 211 -11.48 -7.65 -4.88
N LYS A 212 -11.80 -8.79 -5.52
CA LYS A 212 -12.27 -8.83 -6.92
C LYS A 212 -13.51 -7.98 -7.13
N GLN A 213 -14.49 -8.03 -6.21
CA GLN A 213 -15.69 -7.19 -6.30
C GLN A 213 -15.36 -5.70 -6.22
N GLN A 214 -14.39 -5.32 -5.39
CA GLN A 214 -13.92 -3.94 -5.34
C GLN A 214 -13.21 -3.53 -6.63
N VAL A 215 -12.33 -4.38 -7.18
CA VAL A 215 -11.65 -4.15 -8.46
C VAL A 215 -12.67 -3.91 -9.59
N LEU A 216 -13.75 -4.70 -9.63
CA LEU A 216 -14.82 -4.53 -10.61
C LEU A 216 -15.55 -3.18 -10.47
N ARG A 217 -15.72 -2.67 -9.25
CA ARG A 217 -16.40 -1.39 -8.98
C ARG A 217 -15.56 -0.16 -9.35
N ARG A 218 -14.24 -0.29 -9.44
CA ARG A 218 -13.30 0.83 -9.66
C ARG A 218 -12.89 1.01 -11.13
N ASN A 219 -13.69 0.51 -12.07
CA ASN A 219 -13.45 0.64 -13.53
C ASN A 219 -12.06 0.12 -13.99
N VAL A 220 -11.44 -0.80 -13.24
CA VAL A 220 -10.15 -1.41 -13.59
C VAL A 220 -10.21 -2.09 -14.96
N ARG A 221 -11.37 -2.66 -15.29
CA ARG A 221 -11.64 -3.25 -16.60
C ARG A 221 -11.54 -2.23 -17.73
N GLU A 222 -12.18 -1.07 -17.58
CA GLU A 222 -12.17 -0.02 -18.61
C GLU A 222 -10.74 0.48 -18.84
N LYS A 223 -9.96 0.65 -17.77
CA LYS A 223 -8.55 1.04 -17.89
C LYS A 223 -7.68 -0.04 -18.54
N ALA A 224 -7.93 -1.32 -18.27
CA ALA A 224 -7.22 -2.40 -18.95
C ALA A 224 -7.62 -2.52 -20.44
N GLU A 225 -8.89 -2.30 -20.79
CA GLU A 225 -9.36 -2.22 -22.19
C GLU A 225 -8.67 -1.04 -22.91
N ASP A 226 -8.67 0.15 -22.29
CA ASP A 226 -8.01 1.38 -22.77
C ASP A 226 -6.52 1.16 -23.08
N LEU A 227 -5.77 0.50 -22.20
CA LEU A 227 -4.34 0.20 -22.42
C LEU A 227 -4.10 -0.75 -23.60
N VAL A 228 -5.01 -1.70 -23.83
CA VAL A 228 -4.89 -2.68 -24.93
C VAL A 228 -5.30 -2.04 -26.27
N GLU A 229 -6.34 -1.20 -26.27
CA GLU A 229 -6.92 -0.60 -27.48
C GLU A 229 -6.18 0.66 -27.94
N ASN A 230 -5.86 1.59 -27.03
CA ASN A 230 -5.31 2.90 -27.40
C ASN A 230 -3.79 2.93 -27.58
N ARG A 231 -3.14 1.78 -27.35
CA ARG A 231 -1.72 1.53 -27.61
C ARG A 231 -0.81 2.72 -27.28
N PRO A 232 -0.78 3.18 -26.01
CA PRO A 232 -0.09 4.42 -25.63
C PRO A 232 1.39 4.48 -26.04
N TRP A 233 2.05 3.32 -26.25
CA TRP A 233 3.42 3.22 -26.74
C TRP A 233 3.60 3.69 -28.19
N GLU A 234 2.61 3.52 -29.06
CA GLU A 234 2.71 3.94 -30.47
C GLU A 234 2.80 5.47 -30.59
N LYS A 235 2.23 6.21 -29.63
CA LYS A 235 2.31 7.68 -29.57
C LYS A 235 3.67 8.19 -29.09
N GLY A 236 4.35 7.43 -28.23
CA GLY A 236 5.69 7.79 -27.73
C GLY A 236 6.82 7.51 -28.72
N LEU A 237 6.67 6.48 -29.55
CA LEU A 237 7.66 6.05 -30.54
C LEU A 237 7.80 7.03 -31.73
N GLN A 238 6.76 7.81 -32.03
CA GLN A 238 6.78 8.77 -33.16
C GLN A 238 7.67 10.00 -32.94
N GLY A 239 8.21 10.22 -31.73
CA GLY A 239 9.00 11.42 -31.39
C GLY A 239 10.46 11.17 -30.99
N SER A 240 10.89 9.91 -30.82
CA SER A 240 12.20 9.59 -30.26
C SER A 240 13.17 9.08 -31.31
N ILE A 241 14.14 9.91 -31.68
CA ILE A 241 15.33 9.51 -32.44
C ILE A 241 16.26 8.84 -31.42
N THR A 242 16.03 7.57 -31.09
CA THR A 242 16.85 6.85 -30.12
C THR A 242 17.22 5.48 -30.63
N ASP A 243 18.39 5.04 -30.16
CA ASP A 243 19.07 3.77 -30.41
C ASP A 243 18.10 2.59 -30.62
N PRO A 244 18.23 1.79 -31.71
CA PRO A 244 17.36 0.65 -31.97
C PRO A 244 17.26 -0.34 -30.79
N ASP A 245 18.31 -0.46 -29.96
CA ASP A 245 18.31 -1.34 -28.79
C ASP A 245 17.35 -0.83 -27.68
N GLU A 246 17.26 0.49 -27.48
CA GLU A 246 16.32 1.09 -26.50
C GLU A 246 14.86 0.98 -26.96
N GLU A 247 14.64 1.05 -28.27
CA GLU A 247 13.33 0.85 -28.88
C GLU A 247 12.83 -0.59 -28.65
N GLU A 248 13.68 -1.59 -28.87
CA GLU A 248 13.34 -3.00 -28.66
C GLU A 248 13.03 -3.30 -27.18
N HIS A 249 13.84 -2.80 -26.25
CA HIS A 249 13.59 -2.95 -24.81
C HIS A 249 12.27 -2.31 -24.36
N THR A 250 11.94 -1.14 -24.93
CA THR A 250 10.69 -0.44 -24.62
C THR A 250 9.48 -1.19 -25.21
N ALA A 251 9.59 -1.68 -26.45
CA ALA A 251 8.55 -2.47 -27.09
C ALA A 251 8.27 -3.77 -26.32
N GLN A 252 9.32 -4.47 -25.87
CA GLN A 252 9.19 -5.67 -25.06
C GLN A 252 8.50 -5.40 -23.72
N ALA A 253 8.86 -4.30 -23.04
CA ALA A 253 8.21 -3.91 -21.78
C ALA A 253 6.71 -3.62 -21.98
N TRP A 254 6.31 -3.01 -23.10
CA TRP A 254 4.89 -2.81 -23.42
C TRP A 254 4.17 -4.10 -23.81
N ALA A 255 4.86 -5.05 -24.45
CA ALA A 255 4.30 -6.38 -24.70
C ALA A 255 3.92 -7.10 -23.39
N ASP A 256 4.74 -6.97 -22.36
CA ASP A 256 4.47 -7.51 -21.02
C ASP A 256 3.24 -6.82 -20.37
N VAL A 257 3.13 -5.50 -20.51
CA VAL A 257 1.94 -4.72 -20.07
C VAL A 257 0.66 -5.23 -20.74
N ILE A 258 0.67 -5.41 -22.07
CA ILE A 258 -0.50 -5.91 -22.82
C ILE A 258 -0.86 -7.34 -22.39
N SER A 259 0.16 -8.19 -22.19
CA SER A 259 -0.02 -9.57 -21.75
C SER A 259 -0.69 -9.64 -20.37
N ILE A 260 -0.25 -8.84 -19.39
CA ILE A 260 -0.89 -8.80 -18.08
C ILE A 260 -2.28 -8.14 -18.12
N ALA A 261 -2.47 -7.07 -18.89
CA ALA A 261 -3.77 -6.43 -19.07
C ALA A 261 -4.81 -7.41 -19.65
N THR A 262 -4.42 -8.18 -20.67
CA THR A 262 -5.28 -9.19 -21.30
C THR A 262 -5.70 -10.28 -20.31
N ARG A 263 -4.76 -10.79 -19.49
CA ARG A 263 -5.06 -11.77 -18.44
C ARG A 263 -6.00 -11.21 -17.38
N LEU A 264 -5.79 -9.95 -16.97
CA LEU A 264 -6.68 -9.24 -16.06
C LEU A 264 -8.09 -9.14 -16.64
N LEU A 265 -8.23 -8.75 -17.91
CA LEU A 265 -9.53 -8.68 -18.61
C LEU A 265 -10.23 -10.03 -18.67
N GLN A 266 -9.53 -11.11 -18.99
CA GLN A 266 -10.10 -12.46 -19.00
C GLN A 266 -10.64 -12.84 -17.61
N ARG A 267 -9.90 -12.50 -16.55
CA ARG A 267 -10.28 -12.81 -15.17
C ARG A 267 -11.45 -11.97 -14.65
N LEU A 268 -11.54 -10.71 -15.08
CA LEU A 268 -12.66 -9.81 -14.78
C LEU A 268 -13.90 -10.11 -15.65
N GLY A 269 -13.71 -10.70 -16.83
CA GLY A 269 -14.77 -11.05 -17.79
C GLY A 269 -15.29 -12.50 -17.72
N GLY A 270 -14.72 -13.35 -16.87
CA GLY A 270 -15.13 -14.74 -16.68
C GLY A 270 -16.43 -14.92 -15.90
N ALA A 271 -17.55 -14.43 -16.45
CA ALA A 271 -18.96 -14.85 -16.26
C ALA A 271 -19.90 -13.74 -16.79
N GLY A 272 -19.88 -13.45 -18.09
CA GLY A 272 -20.74 -12.37 -18.59
C GLY A 272 -20.54 -11.97 -20.04
N SER A 273 -20.58 -12.93 -20.96
CA SER A 273 -21.14 -12.68 -22.29
C SER A 273 -22.65 -12.38 -22.14
N GLY A 274 -22.96 -11.23 -21.57
CA GLY A 274 -24.31 -10.79 -21.23
C GLY A 274 -24.37 -9.27 -21.35
N GLN A 275 -24.64 -8.81 -22.57
CA GLN A 275 -25.14 -7.47 -22.91
C GLN A 275 -24.36 -6.26 -22.33
N ARG A 276 -23.42 -5.72 -23.13
CA ARG A 276 -23.33 -4.26 -23.24
C ARG A 276 -24.50 -3.81 -24.13
N PRO A 277 -25.43 -2.95 -23.69
CA PRO A 277 -26.34 -2.28 -24.61
C PRO A 277 -25.48 -1.39 -25.51
N ARG A 278 -25.55 -1.64 -26.82
CA ARG A 278 -25.00 -0.71 -27.81
C ARG A 278 -25.70 0.63 -27.58
N ARG A 279 -24.93 1.65 -27.16
CA ARG A 279 -25.46 3.01 -27.10
C ARG A 279 -25.80 3.46 -28.54
N PRO A 280 -26.94 4.12 -28.75
CA PRO A 280 -27.35 4.66 -30.04
C PRO A 280 -26.42 5.80 -30.51
#